data_AF-A0A953TZC3-F1
#
_entry.id   AF-A0A953TZC3-F1
#
_cell.length_a   1.000
_cell.length_b   1.000
_cell.length_c   1.000
_cell.angle_alpha   90.00
_cell.angle_beta   90.00
_cell.angle_gamma   90.00
#
_symmetry.space_group_name_H-M   'P 1'
#
loop_
_entity.id
_entity.type
_entity.pdbx_description
1 polymer ?
#
loop_
_entity_poly.entity_id
_entity_poly.type
_entity_poly.pdbx_seq_one_letter_code
_entity_poly.pdbx_strand_id
1 'polypeptide(L)'
;MPNFWEEYPNEIAVRQGELSVGLWPERAIDHLLTKPLLPANPQGTPYVMTRYWPVLPHPYWAFIDPEKKCLDARQGMAKTQDIILSASAGRREMPAFEKKWWAKSLQPIRGHLEPSYVTGTGTLGQACPRDARTFPDFERLFDESFGWLDRHIDLQKCYGKFDYGDFRYFTAATDYLCSPGTKWGEMGEMAREGYWHNNERDTFLGLLHYYYRSGDAVAWDRCKIAARHLLDVDIRHYPYWGMYTHSYGHCYVETAEAGEPDHSWLLGLLLWAGASGDPTVWEETKRCGERLLDLKMDFTQADARTAAVFLHMMCQFYQYTGEPLYLDRAKAPVEAFLQLQNPDGSWPAYLGNLKQPRLTGFVEHAVMALADYYSLRPDEAVRNTLDKALVYLFGEDGDRKPDEGESGLALYALAQLAAKTGEKKYAATAGKVLTKLCTAQNLSVDPMGRGDFMAQWGVNNSDAAKGTGRPAQFLGQTRPLIPSCLLAYASPAVAAVARQHAGKSPKSSKARP
;
A
#
# COMPACT_ATOMS: atom_id res chain seq x y z
N MET A 1 1.37 25.71 -11.89
CA MET A 1 1.58 24.26 -11.83
C MET A 1 1.60 23.86 -10.36
N PRO A 2 0.62 23.10 -9.87
CA PRO A 2 0.68 22.47 -8.55
C PRO A 2 1.95 21.60 -8.43
N ASN A 3 2.44 21.39 -7.20
CA ASN A 3 3.58 20.52 -6.89
C ASN A 3 4.87 20.84 -7.69
N PHE A 4 5.13 22.12 -7.99
CA PHE A 4 6.18 22.49 -8.95
C PHE A 4 7.59 22.06 -8.54
N TRP A 5 7.94 22.20 -7.25
CA TRP A 5 9.26 21.81 -6.78
C TRP A 5 9.27 20.36 -6.29
N GLU A 6 8.12 19.85 -5.82
CA GLU A 6 7.95 18.47 -5.40
C GLU A 6 8.08 17.50 -6.59
N GLU A 7 7.64 17.89 -7.79
CA GLU A 7 7.80 17.13 -9.04
C GLU A 7 8.99 17.60 -9.89
N TYR A 8 10.04 18.16 -9.27
CA TYR A 8 11.25 18.59 -9.99
C TYR A 8 11.82 17.45 -10.85
N PRO A 9 12.51 17.72 -11.97
CA PRO A 9 12.83 19.03 -12.49
C PRO A 9 11.67 19.68 -13.23
N ASN A 10 11.47 20.98 -13.00
CA ASN A 10 10.54 21.82 -13.74
C ASN A 10 11.16 23.19 -13.98
N GLU A 11 10.73 23.86 -15.05
CA GLU A 11 11.21 25.18 -15.45
C GLU A 11 10.09 26.09 -15.92
N ILE A 12 10.22 27.38 -15.64
CA ILE A 12 9.41 28.44 -16.24
C ILE A 12 10.37 29.42 -16.90
N ALA A 13 10.16 29.70 -18.18
CA ALA A 13 10.91 30.68 -18.95
C ALA A 13 9.95 31.72 -19.56
N VAL A 14 10.35 32.99 -19.53
CA VAL A 14 9.60 34.09 -20.14
C VAL A 14 10.50 34.79 -21.14
N ARG A 15 10.04 34.85 -22.40
CA ARG A 15 10.68 35.58 -23.49
C ARG A 15 9.67 36.54 -24.11
N GLN A 16 10.11 37.44 -24.98
CA GLN A 16 9.20 38.37 -25.64
C GLN A 16 8.16 37.60 -26.48
N GLY A 17 6.90 37.63 -26.05
CA GLY A 17 5.80 36.94 -26.71
C GLY A 17 5.69 35.44 -26.41
N GLU A 18 6.46 34.90 -25.48
CA GLU A 18 6.48 33.47 -25.16
C GLU A 18 6.56 33.23 -23.65
N LEU A 19 5.68 32.37 -23.14
CA LEU A 19 5.77 31.74 -21.82
C LEU A 19 5.98 30.24 -22.05
N SER A 20 7.11 29.71 -21.63
CA SER A 20 7.46 28.31 -21.76
C SER A 20 7.43 27.65 -20.37
N VAL A 21 6.77 26.50 -20.28
CA VAL A 21 6.74 25.65 -19.08
C VAL A 21 7.46 24.35 -19.42
N GLY A 22 8.68 24.20 -18.92
CA GLY A 22 9.50 23.02 -19.12
C GLY A 22 9.17 21.95 -18.09
N LEU A 23 8.48 20.89 -18.52
CA LEU A 23 8.16 19.73 -17.68
C LEU A 23 9.34 18.76 -17.54
N TRP A 24 10.32 18.87 -18.43
CA TRP A 24 11.61 18.18 -18.36
C TRP A 24 12.67 19.04 -19.09
N PRO A 25 13.26 20.04 -18.40
CA PRO A 25 14.07 21.07 -19.06
C PRO A 25 15.49 20.57 -19.41
N GLU A 26 16.06 21.07 -20.52
CA GLU A 26 17.43 20.75 -20.98
C GLU A 26 18.48 20.98 -19.89
N ARG A 27 18.34 22.06 -19.11
CA ARG A 27 19.25 22.36 -17.99
C ARG A 27 19.28 21.26 -16.92
N ALA A 28 18.14 20.59 -16.70
CA ALA A 28 18.09 19.46 -15.78
C ALA A 28 18.82 18.25 -16.35
N ILE A 29 18.68 17.98 -17.65
CA ILE A 29 19.44 16.93 -18.34
C ILE A 29 20.94 17.21 -18.21
N ASP A 30 21.39 18.42 -18.54
CA ASP A 30 22.80 18.80 -18.42
C ASP A 30 23.31 18.63 -16.97
N HIS A 31 22.52 19.04 -15.97
CA HIS A 31 22.87 18.84 -14.57
C HIS A 31 22.97 17.36 -14.19
N LEU A 32 22.00 16.54 -14.60
CA LEU A 32 21.96 15.11 -14.31
C LEU A 32 23.13 14.37 -14.98
N LEU A 33 23.51 14.77 -16.20
CA LEU A 33 24.68 14.26 -16.91
C LEU A 33 26.02 14.65 -16.24
N THR A 34 26.04 15.67 -15.37
CA THR A 34 27.24 15.99 -14.55
C THR A 34 27.40 15.07 -13.34
N LYS A 35 26.36 14.31 -12.97
CA LYS A 35 26.41 13.42 -11.82
C LYS A 35 26.99 12.06 -12.21
N PRO A 36 27.61 11.34 -11.26
CA PRO A 36 27.94 9.94 -11.48
C PRO A 36 26.66 9.15 -11.76
N LEU A 37 26.50 8.68 -13.01
CA LEU A 37 25.42 7.76 -13.38
C LEU A 37 25.80 6.36 -12.88
N LEU A 38 25.13 5.91 -11.82
CA LEU A 38 25.30 4.58 -11.23
C LEU A 38 24.42 3.56 -11.97
N PRO A 39 24.90 2.35 -12.20
CA PRO A 39 25.47 1.99 -13.49
C PRO A 39 24.42 1.52 -14.52
N ALA A 40 24.66 1.87 -15.78
CA ALA A 40 24.40 0.95 -16.90
C ALA A 40 25.47 -0.14 -16.81
N ASN A 41 25.10 -1.42 -16.84
CA ASN A 41 26.08 -2.50 -16.67
C ASN A 41 27.25 -2.34 -17.67
N PRO A 42 28.51 -2.18 -17.22
CA PRO A 42 29.67 -2.11 -18.11
C PRO A 42 29.94 -3.40 -18.91
N GLN A 43 29.16 -4.48 -18.69
CA GLN A 43 29.27 -5.78 -19.37
C GLN A 43 27.97 -6.26 -20.06
N GLY A 44 26.87 -5.48 -20.08
CA GLY A 44 25.64 -5.82 -20.82
C GLY A 44 24.78 -6.98 -20.27
N THR A 45 25.12 -7.56 -19.12
CA THR A 45 24.33 -8.53 -18.34
C THR A 45 23.29 -7.83 -17.43
N PRO A 46 22.20 -8.49 -17.01
CA PRO A 46 21.43 -8.03 -15.85
C PRO A 46 22.32 -8.03 -14.59
N TYR A 47 22.03 -7.16 -13.61
CA TYR A 47 22.83 -6.97 -12.40
C TYR A 47 23.31 -8.29 -11.76
N VAL A 48 24.63 -8.44 -11.62
CA VAL A 48 25.26 -9.46 -10.77
C VAL A 48 25.83 -8.73 -9.56
N MET A 49 25.55 -9.25 -8.35
CA MET A 49 26.05 -8.76 -7.06
C MET A 49 27.46 -8.15 -7.17
N THR A 50 27.57 -6.83 -7.07
CA THR A 50 28.88 -6.18 -6.92
C THR A 50 29.20 -6.00 -5.43
N ARG A 51 30.49 -5.89 -5.12
CA ARG A 51 31.01 -5.66 -3.76
C ARG A 51 30.54 -4.34 -3.12
N TYR A 52 29.91 -3.45 -3.89
CA TYR A 52 29.48 -2.13 -3.47
C TYR A 52 27.94 -2.08 -3.46
N TRP A 53 27.40 -2.32 -2.28
CA TRP A 53 25.99 -2.55 -1.95
C TRP A 53 25.44 -1.46 -1.03
N PRO A 54 24.20 -0.97 -1.23
CA PRO A 54 23.73 -0.30 -2.44
C PRO A 54 23.87 1.22 -2.28
N VAL A 55 24.43 1.90 -3.28
CA VAL A 55 24.23 3.34 -3.38
C VAL A 55 22.80 3.55 -3.87
N LEU A 56 21.91 4.04 -3.00
CA LEU A 56 20.51 4.38 -3.30
C LEU A 56 20.48 5.32 -4.53
N PRO A 57 20.23 4.83 -5.75
CA PRO A 57 20.21 5.70 -6.89
C PRO A 57 18.88 6.45 -6.90
N HIS A 58 18.94 7.77 -7.08
CA HIS A 58 17.73 8.52 -7.42
C HIS A 58 17.20 8.00 -8.77
N PRO A 59 15.89 7.77 -8.94
CA PRO A 59 15.29 7.23 -10.19
C PRO A 59 15.66 7.96 -11.47
N TYR A 60 16.05 9.24 -11.41
CA TYR A 60 16.55 9.94 -12.59
C TYR A 60 17.83 9.37 -13.16
N TRP A 61 18.63 8.68 -12.36
CA TRP A 61 19.78 7.94 -12.88
C TRP A 61 19.39 6.67 -13.62
N ALA A 62 18.21 6.13 -13.34
CA ALA A 62 17.68 4.94 -14.00
C ALA A 62 17.09 5.28 -15.38
N PHE A 63 16.36 6.40 -15.50
CA PHE A 63 15.65 6.76 -16.72
C PHE A 63 16.41 7.71 -17.67
N ILE A 64 17.74 7.80 -17.67
CA ILE A 64 18.46 8.70 -18.59
C ILE A 64 19.28 7.91 -19.61
N ASP A 65 19.06 8.22 -20.89
CA ASP A 65 19.96 7.85 -21.97
C ASP A 65 20.99 8.99 -22.16
N PRO A 66 22.26 8.81 -21.74
CA PRO A 66 23.26 9.87 -21.83
C PRO A 66 23.68 10.18 -23.28
N GLU A 67 23.58 9.22 -24.19
CA GLU A 67 23.94 9.40 -25.60
C GLU A 67 22.86 10.20 -26.32
N LYS A 68 21.59 9.84 -26.11
CA LYS A 68 20.44 10.53 -26.71
C LYS A 68 20.04 11.80 -25.96
N LYS A 69 20.60 12.02 -24.76
CA LYS A 69 20.25 13.12 -23.86
C LYS A 69 18.74 13.21 -23.62
N CYS A 70 18.10 12.06 -23.39
CA CYS A 70 16.65 11.99 -23.18
C CYS A 70 16.31 11.05 -22.02
N LEU A 71 15.03 11.04 -21.66
CA LEU A 71 14.52 10.03 -20.76
C LEU A 71 14.41 8.67 -21.49
N ASP A 72 14.98 7.62 -20.90
CA ASP A 72 14.75 6.21 -21.28
C ASP A 72 13.62 5.62 -20.44
N ALA A 73 12.43 6.23 -20.57
CA ALA A 73 11.24 5.79 -19.88
C ALA A 73 10.82 4.37 -20.32
N ARG A 74 10.36 3.55 -19.37
CA ARG A 74 9.82 2.23 -19.68
C ARG A 74 8.58 2.36 -20.57
N GLN A 75 8.47 1.46 -21.55
CA GLN A 75 7.33 1.43 -22.45
C GLN A 75 6.04 1.19 -21.66
N GLY A 76 5.06 2.07 -21.87
CA GLY A 76 3.78 2.02 -21.17
C GLY A 76 3.76 2.76 -19.85
N MET A 77 4.86 3.37 -19.41
CA MET A 77 4.84 4.33 -18.30
C MET A 77 4.19 5.65 -18.76
N ALA A 78 3.40 6.26 -17.88
CA ALA A 78 2.77 7.55 -18.11
C ALA A 78 3.24 8.59 -17.07
N LYS A 79 2.89 9.85 -17.32
CA LYS A 79 2.96 10.93 -16.33
C LYS A 79 1.99 12.05 -16.71
N THR A 80 1.08 12.35 -15.81
CA THR A 80 0.11 13.43 -15.92
C THR A 80 0.58 14.63 -15.09
N GLN A 81 0.46 15.84 -15.64
CA GLN A 81 0.83 17.08 -14.96
C GLN A 81 -0.23 18.17 -15.14
N ASP A 82 -0.59 18.81 -14.02
CA ASP A 82 -1.60 19.86 -14.00
C ASP A 82 -0.99 21.23 -14.30
N ILE A 83 -1.41 21.86 -15.41
CA ILE A 83 -1.03 23.22 -15.78
C ILE A 83 -2.24 24.13 -15.60
N ILE A 84 -2.04 25.23 -14.87
CA ILE A 84 -3.07 26.23 -14.61
C ILE A 84 -2.70 27.49 -15.33
N LEU A 85 -3.57 27.92 -16.23
CA LEU A 85 -3.40 29.11 -17.06
C LEU A 85 -4.37 30.19 -16.59
N SER A 86 -3.86 31.39 -16.34
CA SER A 86 -4.66 32.59 -16.10
C SER A 86 -4.44 33.56 -17.25
N ALA A 87 -5.53 34.07 -17.83
CA ALA A 87 -5.49 35.07 -18.89
C ALA A 87 -6.14 36.36 -18.40
N SER A 88 -5.49 37.51 -18.67
CA SER A 88 -6.01 38.83 -18.30
C SER A 88 -5.93 39.81 -19.46
N ALA A 89 -6.91 40.71 -19.55
CA ALA A 89 -7.02 41.67 -20.65
C ALA A 89 -6.21 42.97 -20.44
N GLY A 90 -5.46 43.12 -19.33
CA GLY A 90 -4.81 44.39 -18.98
C GLY A 90 -3.59 44.24 -18.08
N ARG A 91 -2.64 45.19 -18.20
CA ARG A 91 -1.34 45.18 -17.48
C ARG A 91 -1.37 45.76 -16.06
N ARG A 92 -2.51 46.30 -15.59
CA ARG A 92 -2.52 47.24 -14.46
C ARG A 92 -2.86 46.63 -13.09
N GLU A 93 -3.43 45.44 -13.01
CA GLU A 93 -3.66 44.76 -11.74
C GLU A 93 -3.44 43.25 -11.90
N MET A 94 -2.77 42.62 -10.92
CA MET A 94 -2.79 41.16 -10.81
C MET A 94 -4.25 40.71 -10.71
N PRO A 95 -4.74 39.83 -11.61
CA PRO A 95 -6.09 39.32 -11.53
C PRO A 95 -6.38 38.76 -10.13
N ALA A 96 -7.57 39.06 -9.59
CA ALA A 96 -7.99 38.55 -8.28
C ALA A 96 -7.85 37.01 -8.18
N PHE A 97 -7.97 36.31 -9.32
CA PHE A 97 -7.70 34.88 -9.43
C PHE A 97 -6.28 34.51 -8.99
N GLU A 98 -5.24 35.11 -9.58
CA GLU A 98 -3.84 34.77 -9.31
C GLU A 98 -3.48 35.05 -7.85
N LYS A 99 -3.89 36.21 -7.34
CA LYS A 99 -3.68 36.57 -5.93
C LYS A 99 -4.29 35.52 -5.01
N LYS A 100 -5.53 35.08 -5.31
CA LYS A 100 -6.20 34.08 -4.48
C LYS A 100 -5.60 32.69 -4.64
N TRP A 101 -5.24 32.30 -5.85
CA TRP A 101 -4.62 31.01 -6.19
C TRP A 101 -3.28 30.84 -5.47
N TRP A 102 -2.37 31.81 -5.62
CA TRP A 102 -1.05 31.77 -4.98
C TRP A 102 -1.11 31.91 -3.46
N ALA A 103 -2.09 32.63 -2.93
CA ALA A 103 -2.38 32.68 -1.50
C ALA A 103 -3.11 31.42 -0.97
N LYS A 104 -3.35 30.40 -1.81
CA LYS A 104 -4.15 29.19 -1.51
C LYS A 104 -5.58 29.48 -0.99
N SER A 105 -6.09 30.67 -1.25
CA SER A 105 -7.46 31.10 -0.90
C SER A 105 -8.49 30.84 -2.01
N LEU A 106 -8.01 30.50 -3.20
CA LEU A 106 -8.80 29.89 -4.27
C LEU A 106 -8.15 28.55 -4.60
N GLN A 107 -8.76 27.48 -4.11
CA GLN A 107 -8.49 26.10 -4.49
C GLN A 107 -9.80 25.53 -5.04
N PRO A 108 -9.79 24.48 -5.89
CA PRO A 108 -11.01 23.80 -6.27
C PRO A 108 -11.82 23.47 -5.01
N ILE A 109 -13.02 24.05 -4.89
CA ILE A 109 -13.87 23.84 -3.72
C ILE A 109 -14.28 22.37 -3.73
N ARG A 110 -13.93 21.67 -2.66
CA ARG A 110 -14.28 20.27 -2.50
C ARG A 110 -15.49 20.14 -1.58
N GLY A 111 -16.51 19.42 -2.04
CA GLY A 111 -17.54 18.89 -1.15
C GLY A 111 -16.92 17.83 -0.25
N HIS A 112 -16.90 18.07 1.06
CA HIS A 112 -16.54 17.04 2.04
C HIS A 112 -17.78 16.28 2.47
N LEU A 113 -17.66 14.95 2.57
CA LEU A 113 -18.71 14.11 3.13
C LEU A 113 -18.36 13.83 4.59
N GLU A 114 -19.33 14.05 5.48
CA GLU A 114 -19.19 13.69 6.89
C GLU A 114 -18.80 12.22 7.05
N PRO A 115 -17.77 11.87 7.84
CA PRO A 115 -17.33 10.48 8.04
C PRO A 115 -18.46 9.53 8.47
N SER A 116 -19.40 10.01 9.28
CA SER A 116 -20.59 9.27 9.72
C SER A 116 -21.54 8.95 8.57
N TYR A 117 -21.69 9.84 7.60
CA TYR A 117 -22.48 9.61 6.40
C TYR A 117 -21.83 8.53 5.53
N VAL A 118 -20.53 8.68 5.22
CA VAL A 118 -19.81 7.75 4.34
C VAL A 118 -19.84 6.33 4.92
N THR A 119 -19.45 6.17 6.17
CA THR A 119 -19.42 4.86 6.84
C THR A 119 -20.82 4.24 7.02
N GLY A 120 -21.85 5.07 7.20
CA GLY A 120 -23.25 4.63 7.26
C GLY A 120 -23.79 4.07 5.95
N THR A 121 -23.21 4.44 4.80
CA THR A 121 -23.63 3.93 3.47
C THR A 121 -23.13 2.51 3.17
N GLY A 122 -22.09 2.05 3.88
CA GLY A 122 -21.43 0.77 3.61
C GLY A 122 -20.56 0.74 2.35
N THR A 123 -20.35 1.88 1.67
CA THR A 123 -19.54 1.97 0.44
C THR A 123 -18.06 1.65 0.66
N LEU A 124 -17.55 1.86 1.88
CA LEU A 124 -16.19 1.46 2.31
C LEU A 124 -16.15 0.06 2.91
N GLY A 125 -17.15 -0.77 2.61
CA GLY A 125 -17.37 -2.02 3.31
C GLY A 125 -17.60 -1.80 4.80
N GLN A 126 -17.00 -2.65 5.62
CA GLN A 126 -17.08 -2.54 7.07
C GLN A 126 -16.17 -1.40 7.54
N ALA A 127 -16.71 -0.22 7.82
CA ALA A 127 -15.95 0.91 8.35
C ALA A 127 -16.73 1.64 9.45
N CYS A 128 -16.04 2.43 10.26
CA CYS A 128 -16.66 3.29 11.27
C CYS A 128 -15.90 4.63 11.34
N PRO A 129 -16.57 5.74 11.70
CA PRO A 129 -15.89 7.03 11.88
C PRO A 129 -14.81 6.91 12.96
N ARG A 130 -13.77 7.74 12.86
CA ARG A 130 -12.76 7.88 13.91
C ARG A 130 -13.44 8.22 15.24
N ASP A 131 -13.21 7.41 16.28
CA ASP A 131 -13.78 7.60 17.63
C ASP A 131 -12.70 7.53 18.72
N ALA A 132 -11.92 8.60 18.83
CA ALA A 132 -10.84 8.69 19.82
C ALA A 132 -11.36 8.76 21.28
N ARG A 133 -12.67 8.95 21.48
CA ARG A 133 -13.27 8.94 22.83
C ARG A 133 -13.48 7.52 23.32
N THR A 134 -13.99 6.64 22.44
CA THR A 134 -14.28 5.24 22.81
C THR A 134 -13.07 4.34 22.60
N PHE A 135 -12.26 4.59 21.57
CA PHE A 135 -11.12 3.75 21.18
C PHE A 135 -9.82 4.55 21.05
N PRO A 136 -9.38 5.28 22.10
CA PRO A 136 -8.22 6.19 22.02
C PRO A 136 -6.94 5.50 21.53
N ASP A 137 -6.65 4.29 22.01
CA ASP A 137 -5.42 3.57 21.62
C ASP A 137 -5.48 3.09 20.18
N PHE A 138 -6.65 2.65 19.71
CA PHE A 138 -6.82 2.22 18.32
C PHE A 138 -6.70 3.42 17.39
N GLU A 139 -7.37 4.53 17.68
CA GLU A 139 -7.23 5.71 16.84
C GLU A 139 -5.80 6.26 16.85
N ARG A 140 -5.08 6.20 17.98
CA ARG A 140 -3.65 6.54 18.02
C ARG A 140 -2.82 5.65 17.09
N LEU A 141 -3.13 4.36 17.00
CA LEU A 141 -2.47 3.44 16.06
C LEU A 141 -2.67 3.88 14.60
N PHE A 142 -3.90 4.25 14.21
CA PHE A 142 -4.19 4.73 12.86
C PHE A 142 -3.59 6.12 12.59
N ASP A 143 -3.72 7.06 13.52
CA ASP A 143 -3.16 8.41 13.43
C ASP A 143 -1.64 8.37 13.24
N GLU A 144 -0.93 7.51 13.99
CA GLU A 144 0.53 7.37 13.83
C GLU A 144 0.95 6.59 12.59
N SER A 145 0.12 5.65 12.13
CA SER A 145 0.37 4.96 10.86
C SER A 145 0.27 5.92 9.68
N PHE A 146 -0.77 6.77 9.66
CA PHE A 146 -0.89 7.84 8.69
C PHE A 146 0.22 8.89 8.84
N GLY A 147 0.49 9.33 10.07
CA GLY A 147 1.54 10.30 10.37
C GLY A 147 2.93 9.83 9.94
N TRP A 148 3.20 8.52 10.01
CA TRP A 148 4.41 7.93 9.44
C TRP A 148 4.49 8.14 7.93
N LEU A 149 3.45 7.76 7.18
CA LEU A 149 3.42 7.90 5.72
C LEU A 149 3.51 9.37 5.29
N ASP A 150 2.79 10.25 6.00
CA ASP A 150 2.79 11.68 5.73
C ASP A 150 4.19 12.31 5.87
N ARG A 151 4.88 11.98 6.97
CA ARG A 151 6.25 12.45 7.20
C ARG A 151 7.24 11.80 6.23
N HIS A 152 7.05 10.53 5.88
CA HIS A 152 7.98 9.72 5.09
C HIS A 152 8.45 10.40 3.80
N ILE A 153 7.53 11.11 3.12
CA ILE A 153 7.83 11.86 1.90
C ILE A 153 8.95 12.88 2.16
N ASP A 154 8.81 13.68 3.21
CA ASP A 154 9.78 14.71 3.57
C ASP A 154 11.05 14.10 4.20
N LEU A 155 10.92 13.00 4.95
CA LEU A 155 12.06 12.35 5.61
C LEU A 155 12.98 11.67 4.59
N GLN A 156 12.40 10.95 3.64
CA GLN A 156 13.11 10.16 2.62
C GLN A 156 13.29 10.91 1.31
N LYS A 157 12.84 12.17 1.25
CA LYS A 157 12.87 13.01 0.05
C LYS A 157 12.25 12.28 -1.15
N CYS A 158 11.07 11.71 -0.96
CA CYS A 158 10.27 11.10 -2.03
C CYS A 158 9.67 12.19 -2.93
N TYR A 159 10.53 13.00 -3.52
CA TYR A 159 10.20 14.08 -4.44
C TYR A 159 10.85 13.78 -5.77
N GLY A 160 10.13 14.13 -6.83
CA GLY A 160 10.55 13.97 -8.21
C GLY A 160 9.34 13.79 -9.12
N LYS A 161 9.45 14.27 -10.35
CA LYS A 161 8.65 13.91 -11.53
C LYS A 161 8.02 12.51 -11.48
N PHE A 162 8.83 11.47 -11.24
CA PHE A 162 8.36 10.08 -11.24
C PHE A 162 8.26 9.46 -9.86
N ASP A 163 8.52 10.23 -8.80
CA ASP A 163 8.73 9.70 -7.44
C ASP A 163 7.69 10.26 -6.46
N TYR A 164 7.23 11.49 -6.70
CA TYR A 164 6.33 12.21 -5.81
C TYR A 164 4.93 11.60 -5.84
N GLY A 165 4.59 10.90 -4.75
CA GLY A 165 3.32 10.22 -4.56
C GLY A 165 3.48 8.78 -4.09
N ASP A 166 4.67 8.22 -4.19
CA ASP A 166 5.00 6.92 -3.63
C ASP A 166 5.93 7.01 -2.43
N PHE A 167 6.16 5.86 -1.80
CA PHE A 167 6.93 5.68 -0.59
C PHE A 167 8.11 4.75 -0.88
N ARG A 168 9.23 4.91 -0.18
CA ARG A 168 10.29 3.89 -0.21
C ARG A 168 9.82 2.60 0.45
N TYR A 169 9.88 1.48 -0.26
CA TYR A 169 9.50 0.14 0.20
C TYR A 169 10.22 -0.29 1.48
N PHE A 170 11.51 0.02 1.55
CA PHE A 170 12.36 -0.39 2.65
C PHE A 170 13.37 0.72 2.95
N THR A 171 13.30 1.25 4.17
CA THR A 171 14.40 2.04 4.76
C THR A 171 15.30 1.08 5.53
N ALA A 172 16.60 1.36 5.64
CA ALA A 172 17.59 0.39 6.11
C ALA A 172 17.19 -0.30 7.44
N ALA A 173 16.60 -1.50 7.34
CA ALA A 173 16.24 -2.33 8.48
C ALA A 173 17.13 -3.58 8.50
N THR A 174 17.80 -3.79 9.63
CA THR A 174 18.83 -4.83 9.81
C THR A 174 18.28 -6.25 9.91
N ASP A 175 16.96 -6.42 9.85
CA ASP A 175 16.26 -7.70 9.89
C ASP A 175 15.97 -8.31 8.49
N TYR A 176 16.29 -7.57 7.41
CA TYR A 176 16.25 -8.05 6.02
C TYR A 176 17.59 -7.84 5.29
N LEU A 177 18.69 -8.22 5.93
CA LEU A 177 19.98 -8.24 5.26
C LEU A 177 20.02 -9.42 4.29
N CYS A 178 20.32 -9.14 3.03
CA CYS A 178 20.53 -10.13 1.96
C CYS A 178 22.02 -10.35 1.67
N SER A 179 22.88 -10.31 2.70
CA SER A 179 24.32 -10.55 2.57
C SER A 179 24.66 -12.03 2.78
N PRO A 180 25.76 -12.56 2.21
CA PRO A 180 26.21 -13.92 2.48
C PRO A 180 26.26 -14.25 3.99
N GLY A 181 25.70 -15.40 4.40
CA GLY A 181 25.61 -15.82 5.81
C GLY A 181 24.40 -15.28 6.58
N THR A 182 23.45 -14.63 5.91
CA THR A 182 22.14 -14.26 6.47
C THR A 182 21.05 -15.17 5.88
N LYS A 183 19.91 -15.31 6.57
CA LYS A 183 18.76 -16.11 6.09
C LYS A 183 18.43 -15.80 4.62
N TRP A 184 18.32 -14.51 4.29
CA TRP A 184 17.91 -14.08 2.95
C TRP A 184 19.04 -14.18 1.93
N GLY A 185 20.29 -13.94 2.34
CA GLY A 185 21.45 -14.18 1.48
C GLY A 185 21.66 -15.66 1.13
N GLU A 186 21.38 -16.58 2.06
CA GLU A 186 21.41 -18.03 1.82
C GLU A 186 20.28 -18.50 0.88
N MET A 187 19.15 -17.79 0.90
CA MET A 187 18.03 -18.01 -0.02
C MET A 187 18.23 -17.37 -1.40
N GLY A 188 19.35 -16.66 -1.61
CA GLY A 188 19.64 -15.97 -2.87
C GLY A 188 18.76 -14.75 -3.13
N GLU A 189 18.11 -14.21 -2.09
CA GLU A 189 17.30 -13.00 -2.21
C GLU A 189 18.17 -11.76 -2.44
N MET A 190 17.63 -10.78 -3.18
CA MET A 190 18.30 -9.50 -3.42
C MET A 190 17.93 -8.46 -2.37
N ALA A 191 18.87 -7.57 -2.03
CA ALA A 191 18.55 -6.40 -1.22
C ALA A 191 17.43 -5.58 -1.84
N ARG A 192 16.49 -5.21 -0.97
CA ARG A 192 15.35 -4.35 -1.31
C ARG A 192 15.52 -2.92 -0.79
N GLU A 193 16.69 -2.58 -0.22
CA GLU A 193 16.97 -1.22 0.26
C GLU A 193 16.88 -0.21 -0.89
N GLY A 194 15.95 0.76 -0.80
CA GLY A 194 15.75 1.75 -1.86
C GLY A 194 14.74 1.37 -2.94
N TYR A 195 14.10 0.21 -2.84
CA TYR A 195 12.92 -0.10 -3.65
C TYR A 195 11.83 0.95 -3.40
N TRP A 196 11.02 1.18 -4.42
CA TRP A 196 9.76 1.91 -4.33
C TRP A 196 8.63 0.97 -3.94
N HIS A 197 7.69 1.48 -3.17
CA HIS A 197 6.68 0.68 -2.48
C HIS A 197 5.62 0.14 -3.45
N ASN A 198 5.34 0.88 -4.52
CA ASN A 198 4.41 0.51 -5.58
C ASN A 198 3.09 -0.07 -5.05
N ASN A 199 2.48 0.61 -4.09
CA ASN A 199 1.22 0.21 -3.47
C ASN A 199 1.18 -1.20 -2.83
N GLU A 200 2.32 -1.76 -2.39
CA GLU A 200 2.32 -3.02 -1.64
C GLU A 200 1.31 -3.00 -0.48
N ARG A 201 0.54 -4.08 -0.28
CA ARG A 201 -0.52 -4.17 0.75
C ARG A 201 -1.51 -3.00 0.74
N ASP A 202 -1.78 -2.48 -0.45
CA ASP A 202 -2.78 -1.46 -0.73
C ASP A 202 -2.66 -0.20 0.14
N THR A 203 -1.46 0.39 0.16
CA THR A 203 -1.20 1.65 0.89
C THR A 203 -2.19 2.74 0.53
N PHE A 204 -2.56 2.82 -0.74
CA PHE A 204 -3.50 3.80 -1.25
C PHE A 204 -4.91 3.59 -0.67
N LEU A 205 -5.38 2.35 -0.56
CA LEU A 205 -6.60 2.04 0.20
C LEU A 205 -6.49 2.51 1.65
N GLY A 206 -5.35 2.29 2.29
CA GLY A 206 -5.10 2.75 3.66
C GLY A 206 -5.24 4.27 3.83
N LEU A 207 -4.67 5.06 2.92
CA LEU A 207 -4.82 6.51 2.92
C LEU A 207 -6.29 6.94 2.73
N LEU A 208 -7.02 6.28 1.82
CA LEU A 208 -8.44 6.55 1.59
C LEU A 208 -9.28 6.23 2.82
N HIS A 209 -9.07 5.07 3.44
CA HIS A 209 -9.74 4.67 4.67
C HIS A 209 -9.47 5.67 5.79
N TYR A 210 -8.23 6.09 5.99
CA TYR A 210 -7.90 7.08 7.00
C TYR A 210 -8.63 8.41 6.75
N TYR A 211 -8.59 8.92 5.51
CA TYR A 211 -9.30 10.15 5.13
C TYR A 211 -10.81 10.04 5.40
N TYR A 212 -11.48 8.99 4.91
CA TYR A 212 -12.93 8.87 5.07
C TYR A 212 -13.39 8.64 6.50
N ARG A 213 -12.52 8.11 7.37
CA ARG A 213 -12.81 7.96 8.80
C ARG A 213 -12.64 9.25 9.60
N SER A 214 -11.65 10.06 9.23
CA SER A 214 -11.20 11.22 10.01
C SER A 214 -11.70 12.57 9.47
N GLY A 215 -11.93 12.65 8.16
CA GLY A 215 -12.14 13.90 7.43
C GLY A 215 -10.88 14.75 7.24
N ASP A 216 -9.70 14.22 7.55
CA ASP A 216 -8.44 14.95 7.50
C ASP A 216 -8.10 15.45 6.08
N ALA A 217 -7.97 16.77 5.93
CA ALA A 217 -7.67 17.40 4.64
C ALA A 217 -6.27 17.05 4.11
N VAL A 218 -5.29 16.85 5.00
CA VAL A 218 -3.93 16.43 4.61
C VAL A 218 -3.98 15.02 4.03
N ALA A 219 -4.73 14.11 4.66
CA ALA A 219 -4.90 12.76 4.15
C ALA A 219 -5.51 12.73 2.74
N TRP A 220 -6.48 13.61 2.47
CA TRP A 220 -7.02 13.76 1.12
C TRP A 220 -5.99 14.24 0.11
N ASP A 221 -5.18 15.23 0.47
CA ASP A 221 -4.11 15.71 -0.40
C ASP A 221 -3.11 14.60 -0.71
N ARG A 222 -2.77 13.76 0.28
CA ARG A 222 -1.97 12.54 0.07
C ARG A 222 -2.63 11.54 -0.86
N CYS A 223 -3.94 11.29 -0.71
CA CYS A 223 -4.67 10.41 -1.61
C CYS A 223 -4.56 10.88 -3.07
N LYS A 224 -4.75 12.17 -3.35
CA LYS A 224 -4.64 12.69 -4.73
C LYS A 224 -3.26 12.45 -5.35
N ILE A 225 -2.21 12.71 -4.58
CA ILE A 225 -0.83 12.58 -5.05
C ILE A 225 -0.48 11.10 -5.26
N ALA A 226 -0.83 10.24 -4.29
CA ALA A 226 -0.61 8.80 -4.38
C ALA A 226 -1.39 8.15 -5.54
N ALA A 227 -2.66 8.53 -5.72
CA ALA A 227 -3.48 8.06 -6.85
C ALA A 227 -2.83 8.40 -8.20
N ARG A 228 -2.38 9.66 -8.34
CA ARG A 228 -1.75 10.17 -9.55
C ARG A 228 -0.48 9.38 -9.87
N HIS A 229 0.38 9.19 -8.88
CA HIS A 229 1.60 8.39 -9.04
C HIS A 229 1.28 6.94 -9.43
N LEU A 230 0.40 6.29 -8.69
CA LEU A 230 0.07 4.88 -8.90
C LEU A 230 -0.49 4.62 -10.31
N LEU A 231 -1.41 5.49 -10.76
CA LEU A 231 -1.99 5.41 -12.11
C LEU A 231 -0.95 5.69 -13.18
N ASP A 232 -0.10 6.69 -13.01
CA ASP A 232 0.83 7.12 -14.06
C ASP A 232 2.08 6.22 -14.15
N VAL A 233 2.72 5.93 -13.02
CA VAL A 233 4.10 5.40 -12.96
C VAL A 233 4.14 3.91 -12.63
N ASP A 234 3.39 3.50 -11.61
CA ASP A 234 3.43 2.12 -11.11
C ASP A 234 2.51 1.17 -11.90
N ILE A 235 1.63 1.71 -12.74
CA ILE A 235 0.83 0.94 -13.70
C ILE A 235 1.47 1.05 -15.09
N ARG A 236 1.59 -0.10 -15.75
CA ARG A 236 1.89 -0.19 -17.18
C ARG A 236 0.62 0.02 -17.97
N HIS A 237 0.69 0.85 -19.02
CA HIS A 237 -0.44 1.18 -19.91
C HIS A 237 -0.35 0.51 -21.29
N TYR A 238 0.84 0.02 -21.66
CA TYR A 238 1.11 -0.57 -22.98
C TYR A 238 2.28 -1.58 -22.92
N PRO A 239 2.21 -2.73 -23.63
CA PRO A 239 1.13 -3.17 -24.53
C PRO A 239 -0.07 -3.77 -23.81
N TYR A 240 0.00 -3.91 -22.50
CA TYR A 240 -1.07 -4.40 -21.64
C TYR A 240 -1.08 -3.62 -20.32
N TRP A 241 -2.16 -3.79 -19.54
CA TRP A 241 -2.39 -3.07 -18.29
C TRP A 241 -2.03 -3.91 -17.09
N GLY A 242 -1.28 -3.36 -16.13
CA GLY A 242 -0.91 -4.10 -14.92
C GLY A 242 -0.02 -3.30 -14.00
N MET A 243 -0.09 -3.58 -12.70
CA MET A 243 0.76 -2.92 -11.70
C MET A 243 2.14 -3.57 -11.63
N TYR A 244 3.18 -2.76 -11.50
CA TYR A 244 4.54 -3.21 -11.25
C TYR A 244 4.75 -3.58 -9.79
N THR A 245 5.38 -4.72 -9.55
CA THR A 245 5.90 -5.07 -8.23
C THR A 245 6.92 -4.05 -7.74
N HIS A 246 6.93 -3.81 -6.43
CA HIS A 246 7.90 -2.94 -5.76
C HIS A 246 9.33 -3.19 -6.30
N SER A 247 10.01 -2.15 -6.78
CA SER A 247 11.30 -2.31 -7.47
C SER A 247 12.17 -1.05 -7.43
N TYR A 248 13.41 -1.13 -7.94
CA TYR A 248 14.23 0.06 -8.14
C TYR A 248 13.69 0.89 -9.30
N GLY A 249 13.48 2.18 -9.04
CA GLY A 249 12.97 3.12 -10.04
C GLY A 249 11.54 2.83 -10.49
N HIS A 250 10.67 2.30 -9.61
CA HIS A 250 9.26 1.95 -9.84
C HIS A 250 9.04 0.78 -10.81
N CYS A 251 9.59 0.88 -12.01
CA CYS A 251 9.47 -0.09 -13.09
C CYS A 251 10.79 -0.30 -13.85
N TYR A 252 11.89 0.34 -13.44
CA TYR A 252 13.13 0.29 -14.20
C TYR A 252 13.87 -1.05 -14.06
N VAL A 253 14.16 -1.50 -12.84
CA VAL A 253 14.72 -2.85 -12.62
C VAL A 253 13.57 -3.79 -12.31
N GLU A 254 12.84 -4.20 -13.35
CA GLU A 254 11.73 -5.15 -13.22
C GLU A 254 12.25 -6.44 -12.55
N THR A 255 11.83 -6.67 -11.31
CA THR A 255 12.01 -7.97 -10.64
C THR A 255 10.91 -8.94 -11.04
N ALA A 256 9.83 -8.43 -11.64
CA ALA A 256 8.63 -9.12 -12.05
C ALA A 256 7.94 -8.37 -13.20
N GLU A 257 7.12 -9.05 -14.00
CA GLU A 257 6.30 -8.42 -15.04
C GLU A 257 5.18 -7.57 -14.43
N ALA A 258 4.66 -6.61 -15.19
CA ALA A 258 3.49 -5.85 -14.76
C ALA A 258 2.23 -6.73 -14.73
N GLY A 259 1.40 -6.57 -13.71
CA GLY A 259 0.16 -7.31 -13.53
C GLY A 259 0.37 -8.74 -13.02
N GLU A 260 1.49 -9.01 -12.34
CA GLU A 260 1.68 -10.26 -11.62
C GLU A 260 0.68 -10.38 -10.45
N PRO A 261 0.09 -11.56 -10.24
CA PRO A 261 -1.00 -11.71 -9.29
C PRO A 261 -0.59 -11.55 -7.83
N ASP A 262 0.68 -11.74 -7.48
CA ASP A 262 1.23 -11.60 -6.13
C ASP A 262 1.37 -10.15 -5.66
N HIS A 263 1.22 -9.20 -6.60
CA HIS A 263 1.37 -7.77 -6.39
C HIS A 263 0.32 -6.99 -7.21
N SER A 264 -0.95 -7.37 -7.05
CA SER A 264 -2.07 -6.72 -7.75
C SER A 264 -3.05 -6.01 -6.80
N TRP A 265 -2.54 -5.34 -5.78
CA TRP A 265 -3.30 -4.50 -4.84
C TRP A 265 -4.00 -3.30 -5.53
N LEU A 266 -5.21 -3.50 -6.06
CA LEU A 266 -5.96 -2.49 -6.83
C LEU A 266 -7.26 -2.03 -6.15
N LEU A 267 -7.57 -2.49 -4.92
CA LEU A 267 -8.82 -2.15 -4.25
C LEU A 267 -8.88 -0.65 -3.90
N GLY A 268 -7.76 -0.03 -3.53
CA GLY A 268 -7.66 1.42 -3.39
C GLY A 268 -8.05 2.19 -4.67
N LEU A 269 -7.61 1.72 -5.84
CA LEU A 269 -7.96 2.33 -7.13
C LEU A 269 -9.43 2.12 -7.51
N LEU A 270 -10.00 0.95 -7.23
CA LEU A 270 -11.44 0.71 -7.39
C LEU A 270 -12.26 1.70 -6.55
N LEU A 271 -11.87 1.91 -5.29
CA LEU A 271 -12.51 2.90 -4.43
C LEU A 271 -12.31 4.33 -4.97
N TRP A 272 -11.11 4.65 -5.44
CA TRP A 272 -10.80 5.96 -6.00
C TRP A 272 -11.57 6.27 -7.27
N ALA A 273 -11.83 5.29 -8.13
CA ALA A 273 -12.66 5.47 -9.32
C ALA A 273 -14.06 5.99 -8.94
N GLY A 274 -14.67 5.40 -7.90
CA GLY A 274 -15.95 5.88 -7.37
C GLY A 274 -15.86 7.24 -6.67
N ALA A 275 -14.79 7.48 -5.91
CA ALA A 275 -14.59 8.72 -5.15
C ALA A 275 -14.29 9.95 -6.02
N SER A 276 -13.45 9.77 -7.05
CA SER A 276 -13.03 10.82 -7.97
C SER A 276 -14.08 11.10 -9.05
N GLY A 277 -14.87 10.09 -9.42
CA GLY A 277 -15.78 10.15 -10.56
C GLY A 277 -15.07 10.27 -11.91
N ASP A 278 -13.75 10.01 -11.95
CA ASP A 278 -12.95 10.08 -13.17
C ASP A 278 -13.14 8.78 -13.99
N PRO A 279 -13.76 8.84 -15.18
CA PRO A 279 -13.99 7.65 -16.00
C PRO A 279 -12.70 7.02 -16.52
N THR A 280 -11.61 7.79 -16.62
CA THR A 280 -10.30 7.25 -17.01
C THR A 280 -9.79 6.31 -15.92
N VAL A 281 -9.82 6.73 -14.65
CA VAL A 281 -9.39 5.89 -13.51
C VAL A 281 -10.14 4.56 -13.51
N TRP A 282 -11.46 4.58 -13.73
CA TRP A 282 -12.26 3.37 -13.82
C TRP A 282 -11.83 2.45 -14.96
N GLU A 283 -11.69 3.00 -16.18
CA GLU A 283 -11.30 2.23 -17.36
C GLU A 283 -9.91 1.60 -17.19
N GLU A 284 -8.94 2.37 -16.71
CA GLU A 284 -7.56 1.91 -16.49
C GLU A 284 -7.51 0.79 -15.44
N THR A 285 -8.18 0.99 -14.31
CA THR A 285 -8.25 -0.01 -13.23
C THR A 285 -8.96 -1.28 -13.71
N LYS A 286 -10.03 -1.14 -14.51
CA LYS A 286 -10.75 -2.27 -15.11
C LYS A 286 -9.84 -3.09 -16.01
N ARG A 287 -9.02 -2.45 -16.85
CA ARG A 287 -8.07 -3.16 -17.74
C ARG A 287 -7.00 -3.94 -16.98
N CYS A 288 -6.57 -3.46 -15.82
CA CYS A 288 -5.72 -4.27 -14.93
C CYS A 288 -6.46 -5.52 -14.43
N GLY A 289 -7.75 -5.41 -14.09
CA GLY A 289 -8.61 -6.55 -13.75
C GLY A 289 -8.77 -7.54 -14.90
N GLU A 290 -8.98 -7.05 -16.12
CA GLU A 290 -9.03 -7.85 -17.35
C GLU A 290 -7.73 -8.61 -17.60
N ARG A 291 -6.58 -7.95 -17.41
CA ARG A 291 -5.28 -8.61 -17.49
C ARG A 291 -5.15 -9.79 -16.52
N LEU A 292 -5.62 -9.62 -15.28
CA LEU A 292 -5.59 -10.69 -14.27
C LEU A 292 -6.45 -11.87 -14.69
N LEU A 293 -7.64 -11.62 -15.24
CA LEU A 293 -8.54 -12.69 -15.70
C LEU A 293 -7.88 -13.60 -16.74
N ASP A 294 -7.09 -13.00 -17.63
CA ASP A 294 -6.38 -13.67 -18.72
C ASP A 294 -5.21 -14.56 -18.25
N LEU A 295 -4.77 -14.43 -17.00
CA LEU A 295 -3.68 -15.25 -16.46
C LEU A 295 -4.13 -16.72 -16.33
N LYS A 296 -3.35 -17.62 -16.92
CA LYS A 296 -3.55 -19.07 -16.79
C LYS A 296 -2.61 -19.61 -15.72
N MET A 297 -3.17 -19.89 -14.55
CA MET A 297 -2.42 -20.31 -13.37
C MET A 297 -2.88 -21.66 -12.86
N ASP A 298 -1.92 -22.46 -12.41
CA ASP A 298 -2.17 -23.61 -11.56
C ASP A 298 -2.00 -23.18 -10.09
N PHE A 299 -3.12 -22.87 -9.44
CA PHE A 299 -3.12 -22.41 -8.04
C PHE A 299 -2.68 -23.50 -7.06
N THR A 300 -2.66 -24.77 -7.46
CA THR A 300 -2.11 -25.83 -6.61
C THR A 300 -0.58 -25.80 -6.59
N GLN A 301 0.07 -25.15 -7.56
CA GLN A 301 1.53 -25.05 -7.66
C GLN A 301 2.05 -23.62 -7.40
N ALA A 302 1.16 -22.65 -7.26
CA ALA A 302 1.50 -21.28 -6.89
C ALA A 302 1.93 -21.16 -5.42
N ASP A 303 2.56 -20.04 -5.07
CA ASP A 303 2.70 -19.66 -3.67
C ASP A 303 1.37 -19.11 -3.10
N ALA A 304 1.24 -19.20 -1.79
CA ALA A 304 0.02 -18.83 -1.07
C ALA A 304 -0.32 -17.34 -1.20
N ARG A 305 0.68 -16.46 -1.36
CA ARG A 305 0.44 -15.03 -1.55
C ARG A 305 -0.14 -14.76 -2.93
N THR A 306 0.45 -15.31 -3.98
CA THR A 306 -0.05 -15.19 -5.35
C THR A 306 -1.50 -15.65 -5.46
N ALA A 307 -1.82 -16.83 -4.92
CA ALA A 307 -3.18 -17.35 -4.92
C ALA A 307 -4.15 -16.45 -4.13
N ALA A 308 -3.70 -15.92 -2.98
CA ALA A 308 -4.52 -15.07 -2.12
C ALA A 308 -4.80 -13.69 -2.73
N VAL A 309 -3.78 -12.97 -3.21
CA VAL A 309 -3.96 -11.63 -3.79
C VAL A 309 -4.80 -11.70 -5.06
N PHE A 310 -4.60 -12.73 -5.90
CA PHE A 310 -5.50 -13.00 -7.03
C PHE A 310 -6.95 -13.20 -6.58
N LEU A 311 -7.18 -14.10 -5.61
CA LEU A 311 -8.52 -14.39 -5.08
C LEU A 311 -9.19 -13.14 -4.50
N HIS A 312 -8.45 -12.38 -3.68
CA HIS A 312 -8.89 -11.10 -3.12
C HIS A 312 -9.38 -10.18 -4.24
N MET A 313 -8.54 -9.93 -5.25
CA MET A 313 -8.90 -9.02 -6.33
C MET A 313 -10.07 -9.51 -7.17
N MET A 314 -10.17 -10.81 -7.47
CA MET A 314 -11.35 -11.35 -8.17
C MET A 314 -12.64 -11.11 -7.37
N CYS A 315 -12.60 -11.25 -6.05
CA CYS A 315 -13.76 -10.94 -5.21
C CYS A 315 -14.08 -9.44 -5.22
N GLN A 316 -13.07 -8.57 -5.14
CA GLN A 316 -13.27 -7.12 -5.15
C GLN A 316 -13.78 -6.60 -6.50
N PHE A 317 -13.21 -7.05 -7.62
CA PHE A 317 -13.72 -6.70 -8.95
C PHE A 317 -15.17 -7.17 -9.14
N TYR A 318 -15.54 -8.36 -8.66
CA TYR A 318 -16.94 -8.79 -8.68
C TYR A 318 -17.85 -7.83 -7.90
N GLN A 319 -17.43 -7.37 -6.71
CA GLN A 319 -18.23 -6.42 -5.92
C GLN A 319 -18.43 -5.08 -6.64
N TYR A 320 -17.40 -4.55 -7.31
CA TYR A 320 -17.46 -3.25 -7.98
C TYR A 320 -18.13 -3.31 -9.37
N THR A 321 -17.96 -4.41 -10.11
CA THR A 321 -18.47 -4.53 -11.49
C THR A 321 -19.81 -5.26 -11.57
N GLY A 322 -20.09 -6.15 -10.61
CA GLY A 322 -21.18 -7.13 -10.69
C GLY A 322 -20.98 -8.22 -11.75
N GLU A 323 -19.84 -8.25 -12.45
CA GLU A 323 -19.58 -9.18 -13.55
C GLU A 323 -19.25 -10.59 -13.02
N PRO A 324 -20.08 -11.62 -13.30
CA PRO A 324 -19.93 -12.95 -12.69
C PRO A 324 -18.61 -13.66 -13.00
N LEU A 325 -17.98 -13.32 -14.11
CA LEU A 325 -16.73 -13.92 -14.56
C LEU A 325 -15.59 -13.77 -13.54
N TYR A 326 -15.54 -12.67 -12.77
CA TYR A 326 -14.52 -12.49 -11.74
C TYR A 326 -14.72 -13.51 -10.62
N LEU A 327 -15.97 -13.67 -10.14
CA LEU A 327 -16.29 -14.63 -9.10
C LEU A 327 -16.14 -16.09 -9.58
N ASP A 328 -16.35 -16.35 -10.87
CA ASP A 328 -16.06 -17.67 -11.45
C ASP A 328 -14.56 -17.97 -11.45
N ARG A 329 -13.71 -16.97 -11.72
CA ARG A 329 -12.24 -17.13 -11.67
C ARG A 329 -11.71 -17.28 -10.24
N ALA A 330 -12.44 -16.81 -9.24
CA ALA A 330 -12.13 -17.00 -7.82
C ALA A 330 -12.24 -18.46 -7.33
N LYS A 331 -12.94 -19.35 -8.05
CA LYS A 331 -13.19 -20.74 -7.58
C LYS A 331 -11.92 -21.58 -7.47
N ALA A 332 -11.05 -21.53 -8.48
CA ALA A 332 -9.84 -22.35 -8.54
C ALA A 332 -8.85 -22.08 -7.37
N PRO A 333 -8.52 -20.82 -6.99
CA PRO A 333 -7.67 -20.59 -5.82
C PRO A 333 -8.36 -20.99 -4.50
N VAL A 334 -9.69 -20.87 -4.38
CA VAL A 334 -10.43 -21.37 -3.20
C VAL A 334 -10.26 -22.88 -3.06
N GLU A 335 -10.49 -23.63 -4.13
CA GLU A 335 -10.30 -25.08 -4.15
C GLU A 335 -8.88 -25.48 -3.75
N ALA A 336 -7.86 -24.77 -4.26
CA ALA A 336 -6.47 -25.00 -3.88
C ALA A 336 -6.23 -24.76 -2.37
N PHE A 337 -6.74 -23.67 -1.80
CA PHE A 337 -6.59 -23.41 -0.37
C PHE A 337 -7.32 -24.45 0.50
N LEU A 338 -8.51 -24.89 0.11
CA LEU A 338 -9.24 -25.94 0.83
C LEU A 338 -8.49 -27.27 0.80
N GLN A 339 -7.92 -27.63 -0.35
CA GLN A 339 -7.19 -28.87 -0.53
C GLN A 339 -5.84 -28.90 0.20
N LEU A 340 -5.14 -27.76 0.25
CA LEU A 340 -3.73 -27.69 0.64
C LEU A 340 -3.50 -27.10 2.04
N GLN A 341 -4.58 -26.89 2.82
CA GLN A 341 -4.45 -26.47 4.21
C GLN A 341 -3.78 -27.58 5.05
N ASN A 342 -2.76 -27.21 5.80
CA ASN A 342 -2.12 -28.10 6.76
C ASN A 342 -3.09 -28.46 7.91
N PRO A 343 -2.90 -29.59 8.60
CA PRO A 343 -3.77 -29.99 9.72
C PRO A 343 -3.85 -28.97 10.86
N ASP A 344 -2.82 -28.16 11.05
CA ASP A 344 -2.76 -27.11 12.08
C ASP A 344 -3.47 -25.80 11.69
N GLY A 345 -4.01 -25.72 10.47
CA GLY A 345 -4.71 -24.54 9.94
C GLY A 345 -3.84 -23.62 9.08
N SER A 346 -2.52 -23.85 9.03
CA SER A 346 -1.61 -23.08 8.18
C SER A 346 -1.62 -23.51 6.72
N TRP A 347 -0.85 -22.82 5.87
CA TRP A 347 -0.55 -23.25 4.51
C TRP A 347 0.95 -23.28 4.24
N PRO A 348 1.42 -24.20 3.39
CA PRO A 348 2.73 -24.06 2.78
C PRO A 348 2.82 -22.72 2.03
N ALA A 349 3.92 -22.00 2.20
CA ALA A 349 4.23 -20.80 1.44
C ALA A 349 4.19 -21.09 -0.07
N TYR A 350 4.61 -22.29 -0.48
CA TYR A 350 4.48 -22.83 -1.84
C TYR A 350 3.50 -24.00 -1.81
N LEU A 351 2.25 -23.79 -2.22
CA LEU A 351 1.09 -24.61 -1.84
C LEU A 351 1.27 -26.10 -2.16
N GLY A 352 1.68 -26.43 -3.39
CA GLY A 352 1.91 -27.82 -3.83
C GLY A 352 3.21 -28.03 -4.59
N ASN A 353 4.09 -27.02 -4.61
CA ASN A 353 5.38 -27.10 -5.29
C ASN A 353 6.41 -27.84 -4.43
N LEU A 354 6.55 -29.14 -4.68
CA LEU A 354 7.46 -30.02 -3.95
C LEU A 354 8.96 -29.74 -4.19
N LYS A 355 9.30 -28.90 -5.17
CA LYS A 355 10.69 -28.52 -5.46
C LYS A 355 11.17 -27.38 -4.57
N GLN A 356 10.26 -26.63 -3.95
CA GLN A 356 10.58 -25.52 -3.07
C GLN A 356 10.62 -25.96 -1.60
N PRO A 357 11.37 -25.26 -0.72
CA PRO A 357 11.35 -25.53 0.71
C PRO A 357 9.92 -25.49 1.27
N ARG A 358 9.56 -26.48 2.09
CA ARG A 358 8.27 -26.52 2.79
C ARG A 358 8.25 -25.54 3.97
N LEU A 359 8.24 -24.26 3.63
CA LEU A 359 8.07 -23.17 4.58
C LEU A 359 6.57 -22.92 4.76
N THR A 360 6.15 -22.51 5.95
CA THR A 360 4.82 -21.94 6.17
C THR A 360 4.89 -20.44 5.95
N GLY A 361 3.91 -19.85 5.28
CA GLY A 361 3.89 -18.41 5.02
C GLY A 361 2.60 -17.92 4.39
N PHE A 362 2.38 -16.61 4.47
CA PHE A 362 1.25 -15.91 3.86
C PHE A 362 -0.15 -16.38 4.31
N VAL A 363 -0.25 -16.88 5.55
CA VAL A 363 -1.51 -17.36 6.13
C VAL A 363 -2.50 -16.19 6.27
N GLU A 364 -2.04 -15.01 6.65
CA GLU A 364 -2.81 -13.77 6.76
C GLU A 364 -3.41 -13.33 5.41
N HIS A 365 -2.67 -13.53 4.32
CA HIS A 365 -3.16 -13.25 2.97
C HIS A 365 -4.27 -14.24 2.59
N ALA A 366 -4.04 -15.54 2.83
CA ALA A 366 -5.01 -16.58 2.55
C ALA A 366 -6.34 -16.36 3.31
N VAL A 367 -6.28 -16.01 4.61
CA VAL A 367 -7.52 -15.74 5.38
C VAL A 367 -8.25 -14.49 4.92
N MET A 368 -7.54 -13.43 4.53
CA MET A 368 -8.18 -12.23 3.94
C MET A 368 -8.97 -12.62 2.68
N ALA A 369 -8.32 -13.31 1.75
CA ALA A 369 -8.90 -13.65 0.46
C ALA A 369 -10.08 -14.65 0.58
N LEU A 370 -9.94 -15.66 1.45
CA LEU A 370 -11.03 -16.61 1.72
C LEU A 370 -12.21 -15.93 2.42
N ALA A 371 -11.97 -14.95 3.30
CA ALA A 371 -13.04 -14.22 3.97
C ALA A 371 -13.85 -13.34 3.00
N ASP A 372 -13.21 -12.77 1.98
CA ASP A 372 -13.91 -12.10 0.88
C ASP A 372 -14.81 -13.06 0.12
N TYR A 373 -14.26 -14.20 -0.30
CA TYR A 373 -15.03 -15.20 -1.01
C TYR A 373 -16.21 -15.69 -0.18
N TYR A 374 -15.99 -16.01 1.10
CA TYR A 374 -17.06 -16.43 2.03
C TYR A 374 -18.15 -15.37 2.19
N SER A 375 -17.78 -14.08 2.21
CA SER A 375 -18.74 -12.98 2.34
C SER A 375 -19.68 -12.90 1.14
N LEU A 376 -19.18 -13.25 -0.06
CA LEU A 376 -19.94 -13.30 -1.31
C LEU A 376 -20.69 -14.64 -1.50
N ARG A 377 -20.06 -15.75 -1.12
CA ARG A 377 -20.52 -17.13 -1.30
C ARG A 377 -20.31 -17.91 0.00
N PRO A 378 -21.27 -17.80 0.95
CA PRO A 378 -21.16 -18.54 2.21
C PRO A 378 -21.10 -20.04 1.96
N ASP A 379 -20.04 -20.66 2.45
CA ASP A 379 -19.77 -22.09 2.32
C ASP A 379 -19.16 -22.60 3.63
N GLU A 380 -19.65 -23.75 4.10
CA GLU A 380 -19.23 -24.31 5.39
C GLU A 380 -17.78 -24.82 5.37
N ALA A 381 -17.31 -25.37 4.24
CA ALA A 381 -15.93 -25.81 4.11
C ALA A 381 -14.98 -24.61 4.16
N VAL A 382 -15.29 -23.52 3.43
CA VAL A 382 -14.52 -22.27 3.49
C VAL A 382 -14.50 -21.70 4.90
N ARG A 383 -15.65 -21.68 5.58
CA ARG A 383 -15.75 -21.22 6.97
C ARG A 383 -14.88 -22.04 7.92
N ASN A 384 -14.94 -23.37 7.82
CA ASN A 384 -14.16 -24.26 8.68
C ASN A 384 -12.66 -24.09 8.45
N THR A 385 -12.24 -23.88 7.21
CA THR A 385 -10.87 -23.56 6.84
C THR A 385 -10.42 -22.22 7.44
N LEU A 386 -11.25 -21.18 7.36
CA LEU A 386 -10.98 -19.88 7.99
C LEU A 386 -10.83 -19.98 9.51
N ASP A 387 -11.74 -20.69 10.19
CA ASP A 387 -11.70 -20.85 11.65
C ASP A 387 -10.39 -21.53 12.10
N LYS A 388 -9.96 -22.59 11.40
CA LYS A 388 -8.67 -23.26 11.69
C LYS A 388 -7.48 -22.32 11.51
N ALA A 389 -7.45 -21.56 10.42
CA ALA A 389 -6.36 -20.63 10.14
C ALA A 389 -6.29 -19.47 11.13
N LEU A 390 -7.44 -18.96 11.59
CA LEU A 390 -7.48 -17.93 12.63
C LEU A 390 -6.99 -18.46 13.98
N VAL A 391 -7.28 -19.72 14.32
CA VAL A 391 -6.71 -20.39 15.50
C VAL A 391 -5.20 -20.59 15.34
N TYR A 392 -4.72 -20.91 14.13
CA TYR A 392 -3.28 -20.94 13.86
C TYR A 392 -2.61 -19.57 14.09
N LEU A 393 -3.20 -18.50 13.57
CA LEU A 393 -2.62 -17.16 13.68
C LEU A 393 -2.67 -16.61 15.11
N PHE A 394 -3.82 -16.73 15.76
CA PHE A 394 -4.10 -15.99 16.99
C PHE A 394 -4.38 -16.87 18.21
N GLY A 395 -4.47 -18.20 18.04
CA GLY A 395 -4.94 -19.12 19.07
C GLY A 395 -6.46 -19.05 19.26
N GLU A 396 -7.01 -19.92 20.13
CA GLU A 396 -8.47 -20.01 20.34
C GLU A 396 -9.07 -18.70 20.86
N ASP A 397 -8.27 -17.96 21.62
CA ASP A 397 -8.70 -16.78 22.36
C ASP A 397 -8.00 -15.49 21.90
N GLY A 398 -7.28 -15.50 20.78
CA GLY A 398 -6.48 -14.34 20.40
C GLY A 398 -5.28 -14.11 21.32
N ASP A 399 -4.71 -15.16 21.89
CA ASP A 399 -3.64 -15.18 22.90
C ASP A 399 -2.23 -15.22 22.29
N ARG A 400 -2.06 -15.60 21.02
CA ARG A 400 -0.77 -15.54 20.30
C ARG A 400 -0.33 -14.11 19.97
N LYS A 401 0.97 -13.91 19.78
CA LYS A 401 1.54 -12.61 19.37
C LYS A 401 1.16 -12.36 17.90
N PRO A 402 0.54 -11.21 17.55
CA PRO A 402 0.27 -10.88 16.16
C PRO A 402 1.55 -10.52 15.41
N ASP A 403 1.58 -10.82 14.11
CA ASP A 403 2.56 -10.26 13.19
C ASP A 403 2.23 -8.78 12.93
N GLU A 404 3.15 -7.88 13.27
CA GLU A 404 2.94 -6.44 13.18
C GLU A 404 2.76 -5.95 11.73
N GLY A 405 3.34 -6.65 10.74
CA GLY A 405 3.21 -6.31 9.32
C GLY A 405 2.01 -6.95 8.64
N GLU A 406 1.63 -8.16 9.03
CA GLU A 406 0.63 -8.95 8.29
C GLU A 406 -0.75 -9.02 8.96
N SER A 407 -0.83 -8.83 10.28
CA SER A 407 -2.07 -9.08 11.02
C SER A 407 -3.23 -8.15 10.62
N GLY A 408 -2.96 -7.04 9.92
CA GLY A 408 -4.01 -6.21 9.31
C GLY A 408 -4.92 -7.01 8.38
N LEU A 409 -4.35 -7.89 7.54
CA LEU A 409 -5.10 -8.74 6.60
C LEU A 409 -6.00 -9.74 7.33
N ALA A 410 -5.52 -10.33 8.43
CA ALA A 410 -6.32 -11.25 9.23
C ALA A 410 -7.37 -10.54 10.10
N LEU A 411 -7.11 -9.29 10.52
CA LEU A 411 -8.11 -8.42 11.15
C LEU A 411 -9.27 -8.10 10.20
N TYR A 412 -8.98 -7.87 8.91
CA TYR A 412 -10.00 -7.76 7.87
C TYR A 412 -10.87 -9.01 7.81
N ALA A 413 -10.27 -10.20 7.77
CA ALA A 413 -10.99 -11.47 7.75
C ALA A 413 -11.92 -11.65 8.97
N LEU A 414 -11.41 -11.33 10.18
CA LEU A 414 -12.21 -11.34 11.41
C LEU A 414 -13.40 -10.39 11.34
N ALA A 415 -13.23 -9.20 10.76
CA ALA A 415 -14.30 -8.23 10.60
C ALA A 415 -15.38 -8.72 9.63
N GLN A 416 -14.97 -9.33 8.51
CA GLN A 416 -15.90 -9.92 7.54
C GLN A 416 -16.70 -11.07 8.14
N LEU A 417 -16.04 -11.98 8.86
CA LEU A 417 -16.70 -13.09 9.56
C LEU A 417 -17.65 -12.59 10.64
N ALA A 418 -17.26 -11.59 11.44
CA ALA A 418 -18.13 -10.97 12.43
C ALA A 418 -19.40 -10.38 11.80
N ALA A 419 -19.25 -9.66 10.68
CA ALA A 419 -20.37 -9.06 9.96
C ALA A 419 -21.29 -10.12 9.33
N LYS A 420 -20.70 -11.16 8.73
CA LYS A 420 -21.46 -12.18 7.98
C LYS A 420 -22.18 -13.19 8.88
N THR A 421 -21.56 -13.59 9.99
CA THR A 421 -22.09 -14.62 10.89
C THR A 421 -22.83 -14.04 12.10
N GLY A 422 -22.54 -12.80 12.49
CA GLY A 422 -23.01 -12.21 13.74
C GLY A 422 -22.34 -12.79 15.00
N GLU A 423 -21.35 -13.68 14.86
CA GLU A 423 -20.69 -14.32 16.00
C GLU A 423 -19.72 -13.38 16.70
N LYS A 424 -19.95 -13.20 18.00
CA LYS A 424 -19.18 -12.28 18.85
C LYS A 424 -17.72 -12.69 19.03
N LYS A 425 -17.37 -13.97 18.78
CA LYS A 425 -16.01 -14.48 18.92
C LYS A 425 -15.03 -13.73 18.01
N TYR A 426 -15.43 -13.47 16.76
CA TYR A 426 -14.55 -12.83 15.78
C TYR A 426 -14.23 -11.37 16.15
N ALA A 427 -15.25 -10.59 16.55
CA ALA A 427 -15.06 -9.22 17.03
C ALA A 427 -14.25 -9.18 18.33
N ALA A 428 -14.45 -10.13 19.24
CA ALA A 428 -13.67 -10.23 20.47
C ALA A 428 -12.19 -10.53 20.20
N THR A 429 -11.89 -11.49 19.31
CA THR A 429 -10.53 -11.80 18.88
C THR A 429 -9.89 -10.59 18.20
N ALA A 430 -10.62 -9.91 17.31
CA ALA A 430 -10.13 -8.71 16.64
C ALA A 430 -9.75 -7.60 17.63
N GLY A 431 -10.57 -7.37 18.65
CA GLY A 431 -10.27 -6.40 19.72
C GLY A 431 -9.00 -6.77 20.51
N LYS A 432 -8.81 -8.04 20.86
CA LYS A 432 -7.58 -8.51 21.54
C LYS A 432 -6.34 -8.33 20.67
N VAL A 433 -6.43 -8.66 19.38
CA VAL A 433 -5.33 -8.51 18.42
C VAL A 433 -4.97 -7.04 18.22
N LEU A 434 -5.96 -6.15 18.05
CA LEU A 434 -5.74 -4.70 17.96
C LEU A 434 -5.03 -4.14 19.20
N THR A 435 -5.47 -4.53 20.40
CA THR A 435 -4.80 -4.12 21.65
C THR A 435 -3.35 -4.57 21.70
N LYS A 436 -3.06 -5.80 21.24
CA LYS A 436 -1.67 -6.29 21.18
C LYS A 436 -0.82 -5.54 20.18
N LEU A 437 -1.37 -5.20 19.00
CA LEU A 437 -0.68 -4.38 18.02
C LEU A 437 -0.37 -2.98 18.57
N CYS A 438 -1.31 -2.37 19.31
CA CYS A 438 -1.08 -1.09 19.98
C CYS A 438 0.09 -1.14 20.98
N THR A 439 0.24 -2.25 21.69
CA THR A 439 1.33 -2.45 22.67
C THR A 439 2.66 -2.84 22.01
N ALA A 440 2.62 -3.54 20.88
CA ALA A 440 3.82 -4.00 20.18
C ALA A 440 4.52 -2.87 19.40
N GLN A 441 3.80 -1.81 19.10
CA GLN A 441 4.24 -0.72 18.24
C GLN A 441 4.67 0.53 19.03
N ASN A 442 5.77 1.16 18.63
CA ASN A 442 6.14 2.49 19.08
C ASN A 442 5.26 3.54 18.38
N LEU A 443 4.33 4.11 19.14
CA LEU A 443 3.38 5.13 18.69
C LEU A 443 3.83 6.55 19.07
N SER A 444 5.14 6.77 19.16
CA SER A 444 5.70 8.10 19.40
C SER A 444 5.46 9.03 18.20
N VAL A 445 4.95 10.23 18.49
CA VAL A 445 4.84 11.34 17.53
C VAL A 445 6.21 11.89 17.10
N ASP A 446 7.27 11.61 17.87
CA ASP A 446 8.65 12.00 17.55
C ASP A 446 9.27 10.97 16.59
N PRO A 447 9.46 11.31 15.30
CA PRO A 447 10.03 10.40 14.33
C PRO A 447 11.49 10.03 14.64
N MET A 448 12.23 10.86 15.40
CA MET A 448 13.57 10.51 15.87
C MET A 448 13.53 9.45 16.97
N GLY A 449 12.72 9.66 18.00
CA GLY A 449 12.48 8.67 19.07
C GLY A 449 11.84 7.36 18.60
N ARG A 450 11.14 7.38 17.45
CA ARG A 450 10.58 6.18 16.80
C ARG A 450 11.61 5.37 15.99
N GLY A 451 12.72 6.01 15.60
CA GLY A 451 13.76 5.39 14.78
C GLY A 451 13.51 5.49 13.27
N ASP A 452 12.64 6.41 12.82
CA ASP A 452 12.28 6.56 11.40
C ASP A 452 13.44 7.04 10.53
N PHE A 453 14.49 7.61 11.14
CA PHE A 453 15.49 8.37 10.41
C PHE A 453 16.77 7.63 10.06
N MET A 454 17.42 6.88 10.96
CA MET A 454 18.78 6.41 10.66
C MET A 454 19.24 5.18 11.43
N ALA A 455 19.80 4.26 10.62
CA ALA A 455 20.73 3.19 10.98
C ALA A 455 21.87 3.61 11.93
N GLN A 456 22.29 4.87 11.85
CA GLN A 456 23.52 5.40 12.41
C GLN A 456 23.41 5.84 13.88
N TRP A 457 22.20 5.92 14.44
CA TRP A 457 21.99 6.45 15.80
C TRP A 457 21.86 5.37 16.87
N GLY A 458 22.06 4.10 16.51
CA GLY A 458 22.12 3.02 17.47
C GLY A 458 20.85 2.88 18.30
N VAL A 459 19.67 2.80 17.65
CA VAL A 459 18.47 2.23 18.29
C VAL A 459 18.71 0.73 18.44
N ASN A 460 19.58 0.40 19.40
CA ASN A 460 20.08 -0.91 19.68
C ASN A 460 19.24 -1.52 20.77
N ASN A 461 18.24 -2.32 20.41
CA ASN A 461 17.65 -3.24 21.38
C ASN A 461 18.56 -4.47 21.49
N SER A 462 19.65 -4.34 22.24
CA SER A 462 20.64 -5.40 22.45
C SER A 462 20.03 -6.62 23.12
N ASP A 463 18.98 -6.43 23.92
CA ASP A 463 18.30 -7.48 24.65
C ASP A 463 17.46 -8.36 23.70
N ALA A 464 16.81 -7.75 22.71
CA ALA A 464 16.10 -8.48 21.65
C ALA A 464 17.05 -9.23 20.69
N ALA A 465 18.28 -8.75 20.51
CA ALA A 465 19.28 -9.39 19.66
C ALA A 465 20.03 -10.55 20.35
N LYS A 466 19.99 -10.62 21.69
CA LYS A 466 20.80 -11.56 22.49
C LYS A 466 20.42 -13.02 22.21
N GLY A 467 21.41 -13.85 21.87
CA GLY A 467 21.23 -15.28 21.61
C GLY A 467 20.69 -15.64 20.22
N THR A 468 20.40 -14.65 19.37
CA THR A 468 19.86 -14.88 18.01
C THR A 468 20.93 -14.90 16.91
N GLY A 469 22.17 -14.46 17.22
CA GLY A 469 23.24 -14.25 16.24
C GLY A 469 23.05 -13.02 15.34
N ARG A 470 22.08 -12.15 15.62
CA ARG A 470 21.74 -10.97 14.81
C ARG A 470 22.38 -9.68 15.34
N PRO A 471 22.69 -8.69 14.48
CA PRO A 471 22.97 -7.33 14.93
C PRO A 471 21.71 -6.67 15.53
N ALA A 472 21.93 -5.63 16.30
CA ALA A 472 20.91 -4.76 16.89
C ALA A 472 19.83 -4.35 15.87
N GLN A 473 18.55 -4.56 16.21
CA GLN A 473 17.42 -4.38 15.28
C GLN A 473 16.84 -2.96 15.32
N PHE A 474 16.50 -2.43 14.14
CA PHE A 474 15.49 -1.37 14.01
C PHE A 474 14.11 -1.97 14.30
N LEU A 475 13.24 -1.26 15.02
CA LEU A 475 11.87 -1.69 15.24
C LEU A 475 11.18 -1.85 13.87
N GLY A 476 10.40 -2.92 13.66
CA GLY A 476 9.81 -3.26 12.35
C GLY A 476 8.95 -2.16 11.70
N GLN A 477 8.60 -1.13 12.47
CA GLN A 477 7.84 0.06 12.06
C GLN A 477 8.57 1.03 11.12
N THR A 478 9.86 0.82 10.84
CA THR A 478 10.58 1.60 9.82
C THR A 478 10.22 1.18 8.38
N ARG A 479 9.39 0.15 8.23
CA ARG A 479 8.87 -0.32 6.94
C ARG A 479 7.47 0.27 6.71
N PRO A 480 7.19 0.92 5.56
CA PRO A 480 5.84 1.34 5.22
C PRO A 480 4.83 0.19 5.18
N LEU A 481 5.28 -1.05 5.00
CA LEU A 481 4.41 -2.25 5.00
C LEU A 481 3.48 -2.34 6.20
N ILE A 482 4.00 -2.01 7.40
CA ILE A 482 3.22 -2.03 8.64
C ILE A 482 2.09 -0.99 8.59
N PRO A 483 2.38 0.33 8.50
CA PRO A 483 1.33 1.33 8.44
C PRO A 483 0.40 1.13 7.24
N SER A 484 0.89 0.72 6.07
CA SER A 484 0.07 0.42 4.90
C SER A 484 -0.96 -0.67 5.19
N CYS A 485 -0.51 -1.83 5.68
CA CYS A 485 -1.39 -2.96 5.98
C CYS A 485 -2.40 -2.62 7.08
N LEU A 486 -1.99 -1.93 8.15
CA LEU A 486 -2.87 -1.54 9.23
C LEU A 486 -3.95 -0.56 8.77
N LEU A 487 -3.58 0.50 8.07
CA LEU A 487 -4.54 1.49 7.57
C LEU A 487 -5.54 0.85 6.60
N ALA A 488 -5.05 0.02 5.68
CA ALA A 488 -5.86 -0.61 4.64
C ALA A 488 -6.83 -1.65 5.23
N TYR A 489 -6.33 -2.57 6.07
CA TYR A 489 -7.06 -3.79 6.41
C TYR A 489 -7.48 -3.93 7.88
N ALA A 490 -6.92 -3.15 8.82
CA ALA A 490 -7.34 -3.21 10.23
C ALA A 490 -8.55 -2.32 10.55
N SER A 491 -8.84 -1.31 9.71
CA SER A 491 -9.97 -0.39 9.93
C SER A 491 -11.33 -1.11 10.11
N PRO A 492 -11.69 -2.12 9.31
CA PRO A 492 -12.88 -2.95 9.52
C PRO A 492 -13.02 -3.62 10.88
N ALA A 493 -11.91 -4.04 11.49
CA ALA A 493 -11.94 -4.67 12.80
C ALA A 493 -12.41 -3.71 13.89
N VAL A 494 -12.05 -2.42 13.80
CA VAL A 494 -12.54 -1.39 14.74
C VAL A 494 -14.07 -1.28 14.66
N ALA A 495 -14.63 -1.30 13.44
CA ALA A 495 -16.08 -1.26 13.25
C ALA A 495 -16.79 -2.48 13.86
N ALA A 496 -16.19 -3.67 13.71
CA ALA A 496 -16.69 -4.90 14.33
C ALA A 496 -16.69 -4.82 15.86
N VAL A 497 -15.61 -4.32 16.45
CA VAL A 497 -15.49 -4.10 17.91
C VAL A 497 -16.51 -3.05 18.38
N ALA A 498 -16.64 -1.92 17.68
CA ALA A 498 -17.58 -0.85 18.01
C ALA A 498 -19.04 -1.33 18.08
N ARG A 499 -19.48 -2.14 17.11
CA ARG A 499 -20.83 -2.73 17.11
C ARG A 499 -21.07 -3.64 18.33
N GLN A 500 -20.06 -4.40 18.74
CA GLN A 500 -20.15 -5.25 19.93
C GLN A 500 -20.25 -4.41 21.21
N HIS A 501 -19.57 -3.26 21.28
CA HIS A 501 -19.67 -2.32 22.40
C HIS A 501 -21.02 -1.59 22.45
N ALA A 502 -21.56 -1.16 21.31
CA ALA A 502 -22.88 -0.51 21.24
C ALA A 502 -24.00 -1.41 21.77
N GLY A 503 -23.93 -2.71 21.49
CA GLY A 503 -24.86 -3.72 22.03
C GLY A 503 -24.76 -3.98 23.54
N LYS A 504 -23.78 -3.36 24.24
CA LYS A 504 -23.58 -3.47 25.69
C LYS A 504 -23.98 -2.21 26.48
N SER A 505 -24.51 -1.15 25.84
CA SER A 505 -24.98 0.03 26.58
C SER A 505 -26.02 -0.37 27.64
N PRO A 506 -25.93 0.17 28.87
CA PRO A 506 -26.89 -0.14 29.92
C PRO A 506 -28.28 0.24 29.44
N LYS A 507 -29.26 -0.65 29.64
CA LYS A 507 -30.68 -0.38 29.42
C LYS A 507 -30.98 1.01 29.96
N SER A 508 -31.41 1.92 29.10
CA SER A 508 -31.79 3.27 29.48
C SER A 508 -32.72 3.19 30.69
N SER A 509 -32.30 3.84 31.78
CA SER A 509 -33.22 4.14 32.87
C SER A 509 -34.37 4.92 32.23
N LYS A 510 -35.58 4.37 32.36
CA LYS A 510 -36.80 5.04 31.97
C LYS A 510 -36.80 6.42 32.62
N ALA A 511 -36.60 7.47 31.82
CA ALA A 511 -37.10 8.78 32.18
C ALA A 511 -38.62 8.63 32.30
N ARG A 512 -39.13 8.64 33.53
CA ARG A 512 -40.55 8.80 33.81
C ARG A 512 -40.96 10.24 33.45
N PRO A 513 -42.21 10.44 33.03
CA PRO A 513 -42.68 11.60 32.27
C PRO A 513 -42.48 12.93 33.00
#